data_AF-A0A2N0MG23-F1
#
_entry.id   AF-A0A2N0MG23-F1
#
_cell.length_a   1.000
_cell.length_b   1.000
_cell.length_c   1.000
_cell.angle_alpha   90.00
_cell.angle_beta   90.00
_cell.angle_gamma   90.00
#
_symmetry.space_group_name_H-M   'P 1'
#
loop_
_entity.id
_entity.type
_entity.pdbx_description
1 polymer ?
#
loop_
_entity_poly.entity_id
_entity_poly.type
_entity_poly.pdbx_seq_one_letter_code
_entity_poly.pdbx_strand_id
1 'polypeptide(L)'
;MHMGKLLSMLETESQRRGLVQPGQDIDAKAAFALVRDMPYQRASSRAPEAVIQEWRGTCSGKHYLLDRIFEEEGMESKVIMCTHRFTEETTANYPSELR
;
A
#
# COMPACT_ATOMS: atom_id res chain seq x y z
N MET A 1 12.69 12.11 16.83
CA MET A 1 11.82 12.35 15.66
C MET A 1 10.46 11.76 15.99
N HIS A 2 9.38 12.47 15.71
CA HIS A 2 8.02 11.98 15.95
C HIS A 2 7.62 11.11 14.76
N MET A 3 7.28 9.85 15.01
CA MET A 3 6.75 8.95 13.99
C MET A 3 5.34 9.41 13.60
N GLY A 4 5.06 9.49 12.29
CA GLY A 4 3.75 9.81 11.76
C GLY A 4 2.66 8.86 12.28
N LYS A 5 1.42 9.35 12.33
CA LYS A 5 0.25 8.59 12.78
C LYS A 5 0.07 7.34 11.93
N LEU A 6 0.14 7.48 10.60
CA LEU A 6 -0.12 6.38 9.67
C LEU A 6 1.00 5.34 9.69
N LEU A 7 2.26 5.77 9.83
CA LEU A 7 3.38 4.84 9.95
C LEU A 7 3.31 4.05 11.26
N SER A 8 2.95 4.70 12.37
CA SER A 8 2.69 4.03 13.66
C SER A 8 1.53 3.01 13.58
N MET A 9 0.46 3.36 12.85
CA MET A 9 -0.67 2.45 12.63
C MET A 9 -0.26 1.25 11.76
N LEU A 10 0.51 1.49 10.69
CA LEU A 10 1.03 0.45 9.81
C LEU A 10 1.93 -0.51 10.59
N GLU A 11 2.82 0.03 11.43
CA GLU A 11 3.68 -0.75 12.32
C GLU A 11 2.87 -1.65 13.23
N THR A 12 1.95 -1.07 14.00
CA THR A 12 1.09 -1.81 14.94
C THR A 12 0.33 -2.94 14.24
N GLU A 13 -0.27 -2.67 13.10
CA GLU A 13 -1.07 -3.65 12.37
C GLU A 13 -0.19 -4.73 11.69
N SER A 14 1.00 -4.36 11.23
CA SER A 14 1.97 -5.31 10.67
C SER A 14 2.53 -6.26 11.74
N GLN A 15 2.80 -5.77 12.95
CA GLN A 15 3.20 -6.57 14.11
C GLN A 15 2.07 -7.50 14.55
N ARG A 16 0.83 -7.00 14.62
CA ARG A 16 -0.36 -7.81 14.92
C ARG A 16 -0.54 -8.98 13.95
N ARG A 17 -0.10 -8.83 12.71
CA ARG A 17 -0.14 -9.84 11.65
C ARG A 17 1.11 -10.72 11.57
N GLY A 18 2.11 -10.48 12.42
CA GLY A 18 3.37 -11.22 12.44
C GLY A 18 4.28 -10.94 11.23
N LEU A 19 4.08 -9.82 10.54
CA LEU A 19 4.88 -9.43 9.37
C LEU A 19 6.14 -8.65 9.75
N VAL A 20 6.14 -8.01 10.91
CA VAL A 20 7.25 -7.23 11.47
C VAL A 20 7.44 -7.65 12.93
N GLN A 21 8.68 -7.76 13.39
CA GLN A 21 8.97 -8.08 14.78
C GLN A 21 8.80 -6.85 15.68
N PRO A 22 8.40 -7.01 16.95
CA PRO A 22 8.39 -5.90 17.91
C PRO A 22 9.76 -5.23 18.02
N GLY A 23 9.80 -3.90 17.92
CA GLY A 23 11.03 -3.11 18.00
C GLY A 23 11.87 -3.09 16.72
N GLN A 24 11.39 -3.68 15.63
CA GLN A 24 11.99 -3.51 14.31
C GLN A 24 11.52 -2.16 13.72
N ASP A 25 12.46 -1.27 13.44
CA ASP A 25 12.18 0.00 12.77
C ASP A 25 11.59 -0.23 11.36
N ILE A 26 10.56 0.55 11.02
CA ILE A 26 9.96 0.58 9.68
C ILE A 26 10.41 1.84 8.96
N ASP A 27 11.42 1.70 8.11
CA ASP A 27 11.82 2.76 7.18
C ASP A 27 10.85 2.86 5.98
N ALA A 28 11.05 3.86 5.12
CA ALA A 28 10.20 4.06 3.94
C ALA A 28 10.18 2.85 2.98
N LYS A 29 11.28 2.09 2.92
CA LYS A 29 11.37 0.89 2.07
C LYS A 29 10.52 -0.25 2.64
N ALA A 30 10.57 -0.45 3.96
CA ALA A 30 9.74 -1.40 4.67
C ALA A 30 8.25 -1.02 4.58
N ALA A 31 7.92 0.26 4.79
CA ALA A 31 6.56 0.76 4.61
C ALA A 31 6.03 0.52 3.18
N PHE A 32 6.85 0.81 2.16
CA PHE A 32 6.52 0.51 0.77
C PHE A 32 6.23 -0.98 0.54
N ALA A 33 7.10 -1.87 1.02
CA ALA A 33 6.93 -3.31 0.85
C ALA A 33 5.64 -3.81 1.51
N LEU A 34 5.37 -3.38 2.75
CA LEU A 34 4.15 -3.75 3.47
C LEU A 34 2.88 -3.35 2.71
N VAL A 35 2.80 -2.10 2.22
CA VAL A 35 1.63 -1.62 1.48
C VAL A 35 1.50 -2.28 0.10
N ARG A 36 2.62 -2.48 -0.60
CA ARG A 36 2.66 -3.21 -1.88
C ARG A 36 2.07 -4.60 -1.72
N ASP A 37 2.45 -5.31 -0.66
CA ASP A 37 2.12 -6.72 -0.45
C ASP A 37 0.74 -6.96 0.18
N MET A 38 0.03 -5.90 0.61
CA MET A 38 -1.39 -6.03 0.98
C MET A 38 -2.19 -6.69 -0.15
N PRO A 39 -3.20 -7.53 0.12
CA PRO A 39 -4.10 -8.04 -0.91
C PRO A 39 -4.73 -6.95 -1.78
N TYR A 40 -4.78 -7.18 -3.10
CA TYR A 40 -5.48 -6.30 -4.04
C TYR A 40 -7.00 -6.53 -3.96
N GLN A 41 -7.64 -5.85 -3.01
CA GLN A 41 -9.08 -5.94 -2.77
C GLN A 41 -9.61 -4.58 -2.32
N ARG A 42 -10.89 -4.32 -2.53
CA ARG A 42 -11.54 -3.08 -2.08
C ARG A 42 -11.72 -3.13 -0.56
N ALA A 43 -11.16 -2.16 0.15
CA ALA A 43 -11.49 -1.87 1.54
C ALA A 43 -12.85 -1.15 1.65
N SER A 44 -13.39 -1.02 2.86
CA SER A 44 -14.66 -0.30 3.10
C SER A 44 -14.63 1.15 2.59
N SER A 45 -13.46 1.78 2.59
CA SER A 45 -13.21 3.10 2.01
C SER A 45 -11.79 3.22 1.45
N ARG A 46 -11.49 4.34 0.79
CA ARG A 46 -10.13 4.67 0.32
C ARG A 46 -9.31 5.45 1.36
N ALA A 47 -9.85 5.66 2.56
CA ALA A 47 -9.10 6.34 3.62
C ALA A 47 -7.88 5.50 4.04
N PRO A 48 -6.70 6.11 4.24
CA PRO A 48 -5.49 5.40 4.67
C PRO A 48 -5.71 4.48 5.87
N GLU A 49 -6.47 4.93 6.87
CA GLU A 49 -6.76 4.15 8.07
C GLU A 49 -7.54 2.86 7.77
N ALA A 50 -8.52 2.92 6.87
CA ALA A 50 -9.30 1.74 6.47
C ALA A 50 -8.42 0.73 5.71
N VAL A 51 -7.54 1.21 4.83
CA VAL A 51 -6.58 0.38 4.08
C VAL A 51 -5.63 -0.35 5.03
N ILE A 52 -5.13 0.33 6.07
CA ILE A 52 -4.27 -0.27 7.12
C ILE A 52 -5.07 -1.31 7.91
N GLN A 53 -6.17 -0.91 8.55
CA GLN A 53 -6.93 -1.76 9.48
C GLN A 53 -7.46 -3.04 8.80
N GLU A 54 -7.99 -2.91 7.59
CA GLU A 54 -8.50 -4.04 6.83
C GLU A 54 -7.41 -4.81 6.09
N TRP A 55 -6.20 -4.24 6.02
CA TRP A 55 -5.01 -4.76 5.34
C TRP A 55 -5.29 -5.18 3.90
N ARG A 56 -5.94 -4.29 3.15
CA ARG A 56 -6.28 -4.50 1.75
C ARG A 56 -6.47 -3.18 1.05
N GLY A 57 -6.16 -3.13 -0.24
CA GLY A 57 -6.42 -1.94 -1.04
C GLY A 57 -6.33 -2.20 -2.52
N THR A 58 -7.11 -1.46 -3.31
CA THR A 58 -6.90 -1.34 -4.75
C THR A 58 -5.75 -0.38 -5.05
N CYS A 59 -5.38 -0.19 -6.32
CA CYS A 59 -4.27 0.68 -6.73
C CYS A 59 -4.33 2.07 -6.07
N SER A 60 -5.46 2.76 -6.17
CA SER A 60 -5.63 4.09 -5.56
C SER A 60 -5.54 4.09 -4.04
N GLY A 61 -6.15 3.14 -3.35
CA GLY A 61 -6.10 3.07 -1.88
C GLY A 61 -4.68 2.87 -1.36
N LYS A 62 -3.90 2.00 -1.99
CA LYS A 62 -2.50 1.75 -1.64
C LYS A 62 -1.60 2.95 -1.92
N HIS A 63 -1.74 3.59 -3.09
CA HIS A 63 -0.93 4.74 -3.45
C HIS A 63 -1.26 5.98 -2.60
N TYR A 64 -2.52 6.21 -2.25
CA TYR A 64 -2.89 7.31 -1.33
C TYR A 64 -2.37 7.06 0.09
N LEU A 65 -2.37 5.81 0.55
CA LEU A 65 -1.75 5.47 1.84
C LEU A 65 -0.24 5.78 1.84
N LEU A 66 0.49 5.36 0.81
CA LEU A 66 1.93 5.63 0.71
C LEU A 66 2.25 7.12 0.62
N ASP A 67 1.48 7.87 -0.17
CA ASP A 67 1.65 9.32 -0.31
C ASP A 67 1.51 10.02 1.05
N ARG A 68 0.51 9.64 1.86
CA ARG A 68 0.31 10.21 3.20
C ARG A 68 1.35 9.76 4.22
N ILE A 69 1.80 8.50 4.18
CA ILE A 69 2.92 8.06 5.03
C ILE A 69 4.18 8.86 4.72
N PHE A 70 4.52 9.02 3.44
CA PHE A 70 5.72 9.74 3.03
C PHE A 70 5.64 11.24 3.38
N GLU A 71 4.47 11.86 3.20
CA GLU A 71 4.22 13.24 3.64
C GLU A 71 4.43 13.41 5.16
N GLU A 72 3.90 12.50 5.99
CA GLU A 72 4.07 12.55 7.45
C GLU A 72 5.55 12.38 7.88
N GLU A 73 6.32 11.61 7.11
CA GLU A 73 7.75 11.39 7.34
C GLU A 73 8.67 12.45 6.67
N GLY A 74 8.08 13.55 6.17
CA GLY A 74 8.82 14.67 5.59
C GLY A 74 9.45 14.38 4.22
N MET A 75 8.93 13.38 3.51
CA MET A 75 9.35 13.03 2.16
C MET A 75 8.39 13.64 1.12
N GLU A 76 8.95 14.07 0.00
CA GLU A 76 8.14 14.50 -1.14
C GLU A 76 7.69 13.29 -1.97
N SER A 77 6.38 13.19 -2.20
CA SER A 77 5.78 12.19 -3.08
C SER A 77 4.72 12.82 -3.99
N LYS A 78 4.40 12.11 -5.07
CA LYS A 78 3.35 12.51 -6.01
C LYS A 78 2.59 11.30 -6.52
N VAL A 79 1.26 11.37 -6.45
CA VAL A 79 0.39 10.34 -7.05
C VAL A 79 0.18 10.64 -8.53
N ILE A 80 0.50 9.65 -9.38
CA ILE A 80 0.35 9.73 -10.83
C ILE A 80 -0.71 8.71 -11.27
N MET A 81 -1.67 9.16 -12.07
CA MET A 81 -2.64 8.28 -12.71
C MET A 81 -2.01 7.65 -13.95
N CYS A 82 -2.00 6.32 -14.00
CA CYS A 82 -1.51 5.55 -15.14
C CYS A 82 -2.64 4.69 -15.72
N THR A 83 -2.83 4.74 -17.03
CA THR A 83 -3.71 3.82 -17.73
C THR A 83 -2.91 2.57 -18.12
N HIS A 84 -3.44 1.40 -17.78
CA HIS A 84 -2.90 0.12 -18.25
C HIS A 84 -3.89 -0.51 -19.22
N ARG A 85 -3.40 -0.89 -20.41
CA ARG A 85 -4.18 -1.65 -21.38
C ARG A 85 -3.79 -3.11 -21.26
N PHE A 86 -4.78 -3.95 -20.98
CA PHE A 86 -4.61 -5.40 -20.97
C PHE A 86 -4.67 -5.92 -22.41
N THR A 87 -3.53 -6.38 -22.91
CA THR A 87 -3.38 -7.07 -24.21
C THR A 87 -2.66 -8.40 -24.00
N GLU A 88 -2.62 -9.23 -25.04
CA GLU A 88 -1.80 -10.45 -25.04
C GLU A 88 -0.31 -10.16 -24.79
N GLU A 89 0.19 -9.02 -25.25
CA GLU A 89 1.58 -8.59 -25.04
C GLU A 89 1.87 -8.13 -23.60
N THR A 90 0.88 -7.53 -22.91
CA THR A 90 1.09 -6.88 -21.60
C THR A 90 0.60 -7.68 -20.41
N THR A 91 -0.09 -8.81 -20.64
CA THR A 91 -0.78 -9.57 -19.59
C THR A 91 -0.37 -11.04 -19.65
N ALA A 92 0.28 -11.52 -18.59
CA ALA A 92 0.55 -12.94 -18.45
C ALA A 92 -0.77 -13.74 -18.38
N ASN A 93 -0.84 -14.86 -19.08
CA ASN A 93 -2.04 -15.70 -19.17
C ASN A 93 -3.28 -14.93 -19.68
N TYR A 94 -3.10 -14.09 -20.71
CA TYR A 94 -4.22 -13.35 -21.30
C TYR A 94 -5.33 -14.32 -21.75
N PRO A 95 -6.58 -14.14 -21.29
CA PRO A 95 -7.66 -15.08 -21.57
C PRO A 95 -7.92 -15.20 -23.07
N SER A 96 -7.98 -16.42 -23.58
CA SER A 96 -8.15 -16.70 -25.02
C SER A 96 -9.45 -16.11 -25.58
N GLU A 97 -10.49 -16.04 -24.75
CA GLU A 97 -11.81 -15.52 -25.07
C GLU A 97 -11.86 -13.98 -25.19
N LEU A 98 -10.79 -13.28 -24.80
CA LEU A 98 -10.66 -11.82 -24.89
C LEU A 98 -9.68 -11.36 -25.99
N ARG A 99 -9.15 -12.29 -26.80
CA ARG A 99 -8.24 -11.99 -27.92
C ARG A 99 -8.91 -11.25 -29.07
#